data_AF-K9RVG4-F1
#
_entry.id   AF-K9RVG4-F1
#
_cell.length_a   1.000
_cell.length_b   1.000
_cell.length_c   1.000
_cell.angle_alpha   90.00
_cell.angle_beta   90.00
_cell.angle_gamma   90.00
#
_symmetry.space_group_name_H-M   'P 1'
#
loop_
_entity.id
_entity.type
_entity.pdbx_description
1 polymer ?
#
loop_
_entity_poly.entity_id
_entity_poly.type
_entity_poly.pdbx_seq_one_letter_code
_entity_poly.pdbx_strand_id
1 'polypeptide(L)' 'MDKKNCLGCRNNHYNMSGNCWNLEDAKIIQVKEVPLDQRPPCNQPPSSKPNCYRKQGYVHVKPEQIC' A
#
# COMPACT_ATOMS: atom_id res chain seq x y z
N MET A 1 -1.80 -7.01 -14.04
CA MET A 1 -1.82 -6.84 -12.56
C MET A 1 -3.25 -7.01 -12.08
N ASP A 2 -3.47 -7.89 -11.09
CA ASP A 2 -4.81 -8.19 -10.55
C ASP A 2 -5.53 -6.96 -9.98
N LYS A 3 -6.81 -6.83 -10.35
CA LYS A 3 -7.76 -5.74 -9.99
C LYS A 3 -7.86 -5.45 -8.48
N LYS A 4 -7.35 -6.34 -7.63
CA LYS A 4 -7.36 -6.25 -6.16
C LYS A 4 -6.38 -5.21 -5.60
N ASN A 5 -5.35 -4.82 -6.36
CA ASN A 5 -4.30 -3.93 -5.84
C ASN A 5 -4.64 -2.44 -5.92
N CYS A 6 -5.77 -2.06 -6.53
CA CYS A 6 -6.23 -0.68 -6.50
C CYS A 6 -7.06 -0.30 -5.30
N LEU A 7 -7.54 -1.28 -4.52
CA LEU A 7 -8.21 -1.01 -3.25
C LEU A 7 -7.21 -0.37 -2.28
N GLY A 8 -7.21 0.96 -2.22
CA GLY A 8 -6.37 1.72 -1.29
C GLY A 8 -5.75 2.98 -1.86
N CYS A 9 -5.75 3.18 -3.18
CA CYS A 9 -5.24 4.40 -3.77
C CYS A 9 -6.26 5.55 -3.65
N ARG A 10 -5.78 6.79 -3.50
CA ARG A 10 -6.64 7.97 -3.25
C ARG A 10 -7.71 8.19 -4.34
N ASN A 11 -7.49 7.65 -5.55
CA ASN A 11 -8.47 7.61 -6.64
C ASN A 11 -8.65 6.16 -7.11
N ASN A 12 -9.67 5.48 -6.59
CA ASN A 12 -10.05 4.11 -6.98
C ASN A 12 -10.92 4.08 -8.26
N HIS A 13 -10.83 5.09 -9.13
CA HIS A 13 -11.62 5.10 -10.36
C HIS A 13 -11.05 4.05 -11.33
N TYR A 14 -11.78 2.95 -11.46
CA TYR A 14 -11.61 1.99 -12.54
C TYR A 14 -12.11 2.62 -13.84
N ASN A 15 -11.32 2.52 -14.91
CA ASN A 15 -11.79 2.90 -16.25
C ASN A 15 -12.85 1.89 -16.74
N MET A 16 -13.58 2.20 -17.82
CA MET A 16 -14.58 1.27 -18.40
C MET A 16 -13.98 -0.08 -18.84
N SER A 17 -12.66 -0.19 -18.97
CA SER A 17 -11.93 -1.43 -19.27
C SER A 17 -11.51 -2.22 -18.02
N GLY A 18 -11.82 -1.72 -16.81
CA GLY A 18 -11.44 -2.35 -15.54
C GLY A 18 -9.98 -2.15 -15.13
N ASN A 19 -9.26 -1.24 -15.78
CA ASN A 19 -7.90 -0.82 -15.42
C ASN A 19 -7.96 0.40 -14.49
N CYS A 20 -7.02 0.47 -13.57
CA CYS A 20 -6.99 1.51 -12.56
C CYS A 20 -5.99 2.60 -12.96
N TRP A 21 -6.49 3.82 -13.16
CA TRP A 21 -5.71 4.94 -13.72
C TRP A 21 -4.44 5.22 -12.93
N ASN A 22 -4.52 5.25 -11.60
CA ASN A 22 -3.35 5.56 -10.76
C ASN A 22 -2.35 4.40 -10.62
N LEU A 23 -2.65 3.19 -11.14
CA LEU A 23 -1.72 2.08 -11.06
C LEU A 23 -0.63 2.17 -12.16
N GLU A 24 -0.92 2.80 -13.29
CA GLU A 24 0.07 3.01 -14.37
C GLU A 24 1.18 3.98 -13.94
N ASP A 25 0.85 5.01 -13.17
CA ASP A 25 1.80 5.97 -12.61
C ASP A 25 2.34 5.58 -11.22
N ALA A 26 1.80 4.52 -10.60
CA ALA A 26 2.21 4.12 -9.26
C ALA A 26 3.59 3.48 -9.27
N LYS A 27 4.49 4.00 -8.42
CA LYS A 27 5.78 3.38 -8.16
C LYS A 27 5.61 2.25 -7.16
N ILE A 28 6.20 1.09 -7.43
CA ILE A 28 6.31 0.02 -6.44
C ILE A 28 7.35 0.42 -5.40
N ILE A 29 6.94 0.47 -4.14
CA ILE A 29 7.78 0.75 -2.99
C ILE A 29 7.77 -0.44 -2.04
N GLN A 30 8.89 -0.66 -1.35
CA GLN A 30 8.94 -1.60 -0.24
C GLN A 30 8.51 -0.90 1.04
N VAL A 31 7.52 -1.48 1.72
CA VAL A 31 6.98 -0.95 2.97
C VAL A 31 6.64 -2.09 3.93
N LYS A 32 6.73 -1.84 5.23
CA LYS A 32 6.16 -2.71 6.27
C LYS A 32 4.72 -2.29 6.54
N GLU A 33 3.81 -3.25 6.55
CA GLU A 33 2.41 -3.03 6.90
C GLU A 33 2.25 -3.21 8.42
N VAL A 34 2.07 -2.10 9.14
CA VAL A 34 2.03 -2.07 10.59
C VAL A 34 0.60 -1.77 11.04
N PRO A 35 -0.04 -2.61 11.89
CA PRO A 35 -1.32 -2.27 12.50
C PRO A 35 -1.20 -1.00 13.34
N LEU A 36 -2.19 -0.10 13.28
CA LEU A 36 -2.18 1.15 14.06
C LEU A 36 -2.06 0.93 15.57
N ASP A 37 -2.57 -0.20 16.07
CA ASP A 37 -2.54 -0.56 17.49
C ASP A 37 -1.23 -1.26 17.91
N GLN A 38 -0.35 -1.57 16.96
CA GLN A 38 0.92 -2.21 17.29
C GLN A 38 1.88 -1.21 17.91
N ARG A 39 2.38 -1.56 19.10
CA ARG A 39 3.46 -0.83 19.76
C ARG A 39 4.83 -1.26 19.18
N PRO A 40 5.84 -0.38 19.26
CA PRO A 40 7.19 -0.75 18.86
C PRO A 40 7.72 -2.01 19.55
N PRO A 41 8.45 -2.88 18.82
CA PRO A 41 8.95 -2.70 17.45
C PRO A 41 8.06 -3.25 16.30
N CYS A 42 8.06 -2.54 15.18
CA CYS A 42 7.51 -2.88 13.87
C CYS A 42 8.37 -3.94 13.14
N ASN A 43 8.25 -5.19 13.59
CA ASN A 43 9.01 -6.34 13.06
C ASN A 43 8.37 -7.05 11.87
N GLN A 44 7.38 -6.44 11.21
CA GLN A 44 6.70 -7.06 10.08
C GLN A 44 7.65 -7.14 8.88
N PRO A 45 7.53 -8.21 8.06
CA PRO A 45 8.30 -8.31 6.84
C PRO A 45 7.89 -7.18 5.87
N PRO A 46 8.86 -6.60 5.14
CA PRO A 46 8.54 -5.65 4.08
C PRO A 46 7.79 -6.35 2.95
N SER A 47 6.86 -5.63 2.34
CA SER A 47 6.09 -6.08 1.19
C SER A 47 6.12 -5.01 0.09
N SER A 48 6.09 -5.46 -1.16
CA SER A 48 6.04 -4.57 -2.33
C SER A 48 4.62 -4.08 -2.55
N LYS A 49 4.41 -2.78 -2.38
CA LYS A 49 3.09 -2.14 -2.57
C LYS A 49 3.21 -0.93 -3.50
N PRO A 50 2.15 -0.59 -4.25
CA PRO A 50 2.07 0.71 -4.91
C PRO A 50 2.23 1.84 -3.88
N ASN A 51 2.95 2.89 -4.22
CA ASN A 51 3.12 4.07 -3.36
C ASN A 51 1.80 4.73 -2.94
N CYS A 52 0.73 4.51 -3.70
CA CYS A 52 -0.59 5.02 -3.39
C CYS A 52 -1.41 4.09 -2.49
N TYR A 53 -0.99 2.85 -2.24
CA TYR A 53 -1.75 1.86 -1.47
C TYR A 53 -1.97 2.30 -0.02
N ARG A 54 -3.23 2.25 0.43
CA ARG A 54 -3.65 2.50 1.80
C ARG A 54 -4.62 1.42 2.26
N LYS A 55 -4.47 0.97 3.49
CA LYS A 55 -5.34 -0.03 4.11
C LYS A 55 -5.83 0.51 5.45
N GLN A 56 -7.14 0.50 5.67
CA GLN A 56 -7.71 0.97 6.93
C GLN A 56 -7.19 0.11 8.09
N GLY A 57 -6.81 0.75 9.20
CA GLY A 57 -6.23 0.06 10.37
C GLY A 57 -4.72 -0.20 10.29
N TYR A 58 -4.06 0.19 9.19
CA TYR A 58 -2.63 -0.03 8.98
C TYR A 58 -1.91 1.22 8.51
N VAL A 59 -0.64 1.33 8.89
CA VAL A 59 0.31 2.31 8.36
C VAL A 59 1.40 1.61 7.59
N HIS A 60 1.84 2.23 6.49
CA HIS A 60 2.94 1.76 5.68
C HIS A 60 4.19 2.55 6.04
N VAL A 61 5.15 1.90 6.69
CA VAL A 61 6.43 2.52 7.07
C VAL A 61 7.54 2.00 6.19
N LYS A 62 8.62 2.78 6.06
CA LYS A 62 9.82 2.32 5.35
C LYS A 62 10.45 1.13 6.10
N PRO A 63 11.08 0.17 5.41
CA PRO A 63 11.67 -1.01 6.05
C PRO A 63 12.71 -0.67 7.12
N GLU A 64 13.43 0.42 6.91
CA GLU A 64 14.49 0.95 7.79
C GLU A 64 13.95 1.62 9.06
N GLN A 65 12.65 1.92 9.12
CA GLN A 65 12.08 2.70 10.20
C GLN A 65 11.85 1.81 11.43
N ILE A 66 12.43 2.20 12.56
CA ILE A 66 12.09 1.67 13.88
C ILE A 66 10.88 2.46 14.35
N CYS A 67 9.72 1.91 14.06
CA CYS A 67 8.55 2.06 14.91
C CYS A 67 8.37 0.73 15.65
#